data_AF-A0AAV1IHE1-F1
#
_entry.id   AF-A0AAV1IHE1-F1
#
_cell.length_a   1.000
_cell.length_b   1.000
_cell.length_c   1.000
_cell.angle_alpha   90.00
_cell.angle_beta   90.00
_cell.angle_gamma   90.00
#
_symmetry.space_group_name_H-M   'P 1'
#
loop_
_entity.id
_entity.type
_entity.pdbx_description
1 polymer ?
#
loop_
_entity_poly.entity_id
_entity_poly.type
_entity_poly.pdbx_seq_one_letter_code
_entity_poly.pdbx_strand_id
1 'polypeptide(L)'
;MLILASVTGAMAANDVTYYDGSALTGCNSEGIYLVSDYDGNQVQAFKAQSGDLIGSVLPSNGSYNLTNPDIFGPLGVSNTAVSGPNGIVIYNEVLYLVNQNIGTNYNGSVMAFAVPDGIKFGKVEASQLPFQRLFPDPIDVFAKYSPYAPRGLVIGGTGPALFVADAGPAGGFAGQVIVISPTPPYTFIGTVSTAGIPAAYDFSNALLGIGPQGLVIGPEDGLLYVTIKSFRGFSDFDNNFGAILRFDISILPGTFKDIFATTMGATDCSQFLHRPEGITWGPAKGLYKEKLLYVTGYTDVEQNTPSVNKEALGANDKILMYTPAGKCVDYFITEQADVLAQGLRTQTVAPIFGPKGDLYIPVSSIVNGPAANNFTGGYRKYTVPNANLFKQTAINNHTLDFETIVRPNLVGGPLAAPFYSTFGRSDPGTLEYLCLV
;
A
#
# COMPACT_ATOMS: atom_id res chain seq x y z
N MET A 1 -35.11 51.84 1.69
CA MET A 1 -35.59 50.92 2.74
C MET A 1 -35.50 49.52 2.15
N LEU A 2 -34.37 48.84 2.39
CA LEU A 2 -34.03 47.56 1.76
C LEU A 2 -34.30 46.46 2.80
N ILE A 3 -35.23 45.55 2.49
CA ILE A 3 -35.55 44.39 3.34
C ILE A 3 -34.54 43.29 2.98
N LEU A 4 -33.64 42.99 3.90
CA LEU A 4 -32.78 41.80 3.86
C LEU A 4 -33.57 40.63 4.47
N ALA A 5 -33.97 39.67 3.63
CA ALA A 5 -34.50 38.40 4.08
C ALA A 5 -33.33 37.44 4.37
N SER A 6 -33.19 37.02 5.63
CA SER A 6 -32.28 35.95 6.04
C SER A 6 -32.87 34.60 5.65
N VAL A 7 -32.23 33.89 4.74
CA VAL A 7 -32.57 32.49 4.44
C VAL A 7 -31.76 31.61 5.40
N THR A 8 -32.36 31.22 6.52
CA THR A 8 -31.84 30.13 7.36
C THR A 8 -32.39 28.81 6.83
N GLY A 9 -31.70 28.24 5.84
CA GLY A 9 -31.93 26.84 5.44
C GLY A 9 -31.17 25.92 6.39
N ALA A 10 -31.87 25.30 7.34
CA ALA A 10 -31.32 24.17 8.07
C ALA A 10 -31.06 23.02 7.08
N MET A 11 -29.80 22.65 6.90
CA MET A 11 -29.47 21.41 6.21
C MET A 11 -30.07 20.26 7.02
N ALA A 12 -30.97 19.49 6.40
CA ALA A 12 -31.50 18.28 7.00
C ALA A 12 -30.33 17.35 7.36
N ALA A 13 -30.35 16.83 8.58
CA ALA A 13 -29.44 15.77 9.00
C ALA A 13 -29.68 14.58 8.07
N ASN A 14 -28.77 14.35 7.12
CA ASN A 14 -28.80 13.17 6.27
C ASN A 14 -28.76 11.94 7.17
N ASP A 15 -29.63 10.97 6.90
CA ASP A 15 -29.61 9.65 7.52
C ASP A 15 -28.23 9.02 7.35
N VAL A 16 -27.39 9.12 8.39
CA VAL A 16 -26.09 8.45 8.44
C VAL A 16 -26.37 7.00 8.78
N THR A 17 -26.38 6.14 7.76
CA THR A 17 -26.41 4.69 7.98
C THR A 17 -25.06 4.27 8.56
N TYR A 18 -25.07 3.93 9.84
CA TYR A 18 -23.92 3.45 10.57
C TYR A 18 -23.73 1.93 10.32
N TYR A 19 -22.65 1.50 9.64
CA TYR A 19 -22.34 0.08 9.39
C TYR A 19 -21.67 -0.63 10.55
N ASP A 20 -22.37 -1.47 11.30
CA ASP A 20 -21.80 -2.31 12.37
C ASP A 20 -20.37 -2.84 12.07
N GLY A 21 -19.41 -2.52 12.96
CA GLY A 21 -18.01 -2.93 12.83
C GLY A 21 -17.80 -4.44 12.89
N SER A 22 -18.82 -5.19 13.31
CA SER A 22 -18.89 -6.64 13.08
C SER A 22 -18.78 -7.03 11.60
N ALA A 23 -19.00 -6.09 10.66
CA ALA A 23 -18.80 -6.30 9.22
C ALA A 23 -17.33 -6.21 8.78
N LEU A 24 -16.46 -5.50 9.51
CA LEU A 24 -15.00 -5.58 9.27
C LEU A 24 -14.46 -6.95 9.66
N THR A 25 -15.00 -7.51 10.75
CA THR A 25 -14.61 -8.79 11.30
C THR A 25 -15.61 -9.90 10.94
N GLY A 26 -16.53 -9.70 10.00
CA GLY A 26 -17.47 -10.75 9.59
C GLY A 26 -16.92 -11.54 8.41
N CYS A 27 -17.10 -12.87 8.36
CA CYS A 27 -16.90 -13.62 7.11
C CYS A 27 -18.11 -13.47 6.15
N ASN A 28 -18.82 -12.34 6.21
CA ASN A 28 -19.96 -12.10 5.33
C ASN A 28 -19.49 -11.76 3.91
N SER A 29 -20.37 -11.98 2.93
CA SER A 29 -20.05 -11.77 1.51
C SER A 29 -19.89 -10.30 1.12
N GLU A 30 -20.29 -9.36 1.97
CA GLU A 30 -20.28 -7.93 1.63
C GLU A 30 -18.88 -7.33 1.77
N GLY A 31 -18.14 -7.68 2.83
CA GLY A 31 -16.76 -7.26 3.12
C GLY A 31 -16.56 -5.74 3.20
N ILE A 32 -15.81 -5.23 4.18
CA ILE A 32 -15.37 -3.83 4.19
C ILE A 32 -13.86 -3.79 4.00
N TYR A 33 -13.39 -2.91 3.11
CA TYR A 33 -11.98 -2.59 2.96
C TYR A 33 -11.73 -1.11 3.19
N LEU A 34 -10.55 -0.84 3.74
CA LEU A 34 -10.01 0.50 3.92
C LEU A 34 -8.98 0.78 2.83
N VAL A 35 -8.95 2.00 2.33
CA VAL A 35 -7.99 2.47 1.34
C VAL A 35 -7.30 3.71 1.87
N SER A 36 -5.96 3.73 1.83
CA SER A 36 -5.18 4.95 1.97
C SER A 36 -5.18 5.72 0.66
N ASP A 37 -5.78 6.91 0.68
CA ASP A 37 -5.84 7.83 -0.45
C ASP A 37 -4.74 8.88 -0.28
N TYR A 38 -3.62 8.64 -0.96
CA TYR A 38 -2.36 9.36 -0.79
C TYR A 38 -2.52 10.87 -1.00
N ASP A 39 -3.00 11.28 -2.17
CA ASP A 39 -3.22 12.70 -2.49
C ASP A 39 -4.52 13.24 -1.91
N GLY A 40 -5.47 12.35 -1.60
CA GLY A 40 -6.68 12.72 -0.88
C GLY A 40 -6.43 13.00 0.60
N ASN A 41 -5.23 12.69 1.12
CA ASN A 41 -4.83 12.90 2.51
C ASN A 41 -5.80 12.24 3.51
N GLN A 42 -6.37 11.08 3.14
CA GLN A 42 -7.45 10.46 3.90
C GLN A 42 -7.37 8.94 3.87
N VAL A 43 -8.09 8.30 4.81
CA VAL A 43 -8.42 6.87 4.74
C VAL A 43 -9.92 6.74 4.56
N GLN A 44 -10.33 6.00 3.54
CA GLN A 44 -11.74 5.80 3.18
C GLN A 44 -12.13 4.33 3.30
N ALA A 45 -13.39 4.08 3.66
CA ALA A 45 -13.98 2.76 3.78
C ALA A 45 -14.98 2.50 2.65
N PHE A 46 -14.93 1.30 2.10
CA PHE A 46 -15.74 0.87 0.96
C PHE A 46 -16.33 -0.51 1.18
N LYS A 47 -17.48 -0.77 0.55
CA LYS A 47 -18.02 -2.14 0.43
C LYS A 47 -17.23 -2.92 -0.62
N ALA A 48 -16.78 -4.13 -0.30
CA ALA A 48 -15.95 -4.94 -1.20
C ALA A 48 -16.71 -5.32 -2.48
N GLN A 49 -18.00 -5.65 -2.36
CA GLN A 49 -18.78 -6.14 -3.50
C GLN A 49 -19.14 -5.03 -4.51
N SER A 50 -19.64 -3.89 -4.05
CA SER A 50 -20.12 -2.80 -4.91
C SER A 50 -19.12 -1.68 -5.12
N GLY A 51 -18.10 -1.57 -4.25
CA GLY A 51 -17.21 -0.42 -4.19
C GLY A 51 -17.91 0.89 -3.78
N ASP A 52 -19.11 0.80 -3.19
CA ASP A 52 -19.77 1.98 -2.64
C ASP A 52 -18.93 2.58 -1.51
N LEU A 53 -18.73 3.90 -1.56
CA LEU A 53 -18.13 4.65 -0.45
C LEU A 53 -19.06 4.58 0.75
N ILE A 54 -18.52 4.10 1.88
CA ILE A 54 -19.21 4.12 3.16
C ILE A 54 -18.93 5.47 3.86
N GLY A 55 -17.67 5.92 3.81
CA GLY A 55 -17.25 7.19 4.39
C GLY A 55 -15.74 7.30 4.56
N SER A 56 -15.30 8.43 5.08
CA SER A 56 -13.89 8.62 5.50
C SER A 56 -13.73 8.14 6.93
N VAL A 57 -12.76 7.26 7.17
CA VAL A 57 -12.32 6.87 8.53
C VAL A 57 -11.41 7.93 9.11
N LEU A 58 -10.53 8.48 8.27
CA LEU A 58 -9.60 9.55 8.60
C LEU A 58 -9.74 10.64 7.52
N PRO A 59 -10.42 11.77 7.78
CA PRO A 59 -10.69 12.80 6.78
C PRO A 59 -9.51 13.74 6.57
N SER A 60 -9.41 14.31 5.37
CA SER A 60 -8.31 15.18 4.92
C SER A 60 -8.04 16.43 5.77
N ASN A 61 -9.07 16.95 6.44
CA ASN A 61 -8.98 18.12 7.32
C ASN A 61 -9.33 17.78 8.77
N GLY A 62 -9.21 16.52 9.17
CA GLY A 62 -9.48 16.10 10.55
C GLY A 62 -8.45 16.70 11.52
N SER A 63 -8.89 17.58 12.42
CA SER A 63 -8.17 17.82 13.67
C SER A 63 -8.55 16.70 14.65
N TYR A 64 -7.66 15.73 14.83
CA TYR A 64 -7.80 14.64 15.79
C TYR A 64 -7.48 15.16 17.20
N ASN A 65 -8.45 15.01 18.10
CA ASN A 65 -8.33 15.45 19.49
C ASN A 65 -7.48 14.42 20.26
N LEU A 66 -6.29 14.83 20.69
CA LEU A 66 -5.39 13.99 21.48
C LEU A 66 -5.99 13.84 22.88
N THR A 67 -6.74 12.76 23.13
CA THR A 67 -7.39 12.50 24.43
C THR A 67 -6.40 12.13 25.54
N ASN A 68 -5.10 12.08 25.26
CA ASN A 68 -4.06 11.92 26.27
C ASN A 68 -2.92 12.94 26.08
N PRO A 69 -3.04 14.15 26.65
CA PRO A 69 -2.00 15.17 26.59
C PRO A 69 -0.77 14.87 27.48
N ASP A 70 -0.73 13.76 28.23
CA ASP A 70 0.30 13.55 29.26
C ASP A 70 1.52 12.69 28.83
N ILE A 71 1.76 12.47 27.53
CA ILE A 71 3.02 11.81 27.09
C ILE A 71 3.84 12.62 26.07
N PHE A 72 3.27 13.64 25.43
CA PHE A 72 4.03 14.50 24.53
C PHE A 72 3.69 15.96 24.80
N GLY A 73 4.68 16.71 25.28
CA GLY A 73 4.58 18.11 25.71
C GLY A 73 4.05 19.06 24.62
N PRO A 74 3.93 20.36 24.93
CA PRO A 74 3.12 21.30 24.17
C PRO A 74 3.72 21.54 22.78
N LEU A 75 3.29 20.73 21.82
CA LEU A 75 3.41 21.01 20.40
C LEU A 75 2.21 21.86 20.04
N GLY A 76 2.46 23.16 19.83
CA GLY A 76 1.49 24.12 19.29
C GLY A 76 1.13 23.84 17.83
N VAL A 77 0.95 22.58 17.43
CA VAL A 77 0.43 22.18 16.13
C VAL A 77 -0.93 21.53 16.29
N SER A 78 -1.96 22.30 15.94
CA SER A 78 -3.36 21.88 15.85
C SER A 78 -3.66 20.95 14.66
N ASN A 79 -2.64 20.45 13.96
CA ASN A 79 -2.81 19.65 12.76
C ASN A 79 -2.23 18.25 12.93
N THR A 80 -3.09 17.37 13.44
CA THR A 80 -2.95 15.91 13.43
C THR A 80 -3.41 15.29 12.09
N ALA A 81 -3.61 16.12 11.06
CA ALA A 81 -4.06 15.69 9.74
C ALA A 81 -3.08 14.69 9.10
N VAL A 82 -3.63 13.64 8.50
CA VAL A 82 -2.87 12.67 7.71
C VAL A 82 -2.48 13.34 6.39
N SER A 83 -1.25 13.16 5.92
CA SER A 83 -0.79 13.70 4.65
C SER A 83 0.10 12.71 3.89
N GLY A 84 -0.38 12.23 2.74
CA GLY A 84 0.24 11.09 2.05
C GLY A 84 0.15 9.78 2.85
N PRO A 85 -1.06 9.34 3.26
CA PRO A 85 -1.20 8.01 3.84
C PRO A 85 -0.77 6.93 2.84
N ASN A 86 0.00 5.95 3.32
CA ASN A 86 0.43 4.79 2.53
C ASN A 86 0.02 3.50 3.25
N GLY A 87 0.96 2.64 3.65
CA GLY A 87 0.71 1.34 4.25
C GLY A 87 -0.33 1.38 5.35
N ILE A 88 -1.21 0.38 5.36
CA ILE A 88 -2.35 0.30 6.26
C ILE A 88 -2.58 -1.17 6.63
N VAL A 89 -2.65 -1.49 7.93
CA VAL A 89 -3.06 -2.82 8.41
C VAL A 89 -3.89 -2.69 9.68
N ILE A 90 -4.75 -3.68 9.91
CA ILE A 90 -5.50 -3.80 11.16
C ILE A 90 -4.93 -4.99 11.95
N TYR A 91 -4.58 -4.75 13.21
CA TYR A 91 -4.12 -5.80 14.13
C TYR A 91 -4.64 -5.52 15.54
N ASN A 92 -5.27 -6.53 16.16
CA ASN A 92 -5.85 -6.44 17.51
C ASN A 92 -6.69 -5.17 17.72
N GLU A 93 -7.67 -4.92 16.83
CA GLU A 93 -8.54 -3.73 16.90
C GLU A 93 -7.79 -2.40 16.84
N VAL A 94 -6.57 -2.38 16.30
CA VAL A 94 -5.81 -1.16 16.05
C VAL A 94 -5.53 -1.04 14.57
N LEU A 95 -5.91 0.11 14.00
CA LEU A 95 -5.54 0.51 12.66
C LEU A 95 -4.15 1.14 12.73
N TYR A 96 -3.18 0.48 12.11
CA TYR A 96 -1.85 1.02 11.88
C TYR A 96 -1.82 1.67 10.52
N LEU A 97 -1.33 2.90 10.48
CA LEU A 97 -1.23 3.70 9.28
C LEU A 97 0.17 4.29 9.17
N VAL A 98 0.79 4.12 8.02
CA VAL A 98 1.92 4.92 7.61
C VAL A 98 1.43 6.23 7.02
N ASN A 99 1.97 7.33 7.55
CA ASN A 99 1.70 8.68 7.10
C ASN A 99 3.02 9.32 6.64
N GLN A 100 3.18 9.54 5.34
CA GLN A 100 4.45 10.01 4.79
C GLN A 100 4.74 11.49 5.13
N ASN A 101 3.71 12.26 5.49
CA ASN A 101 3.79 13.70 5.69
C ASN A 101 4.23 14.47 4.42
N ILE A 102 3.74 14.05 3.24
CA ILE A 102 4.12 14.69 1.97
C ILE A 102 3.77 16.18 1.94
N GLY A 103 4.67 17.00 1.38
CA GLY A 103 4.45 18.44 1.25
C GLY A 103 4.56 19.20 2.57
N THR A 104 5.03 18.54 3.63
CA THR A 104 5.31 19.16 4.92
C THR A 104 6.82 19.19 5.20
N ASN A 105 7.23 19.90 6.24
CA ASN A 105 8.63 19.95 6.70
C ASN A 105 8.97 18.84 7.71
N TYR A 106 8.09 17.84 7.87
CA TYR A 106 8.23 16.78 8.86
C TYR A 106 8.56 15.45 8.20
N ASN A 107 9.37 14.64 8.86
CA ASN A 107 9.57 13.25 8.48
C ASN A 107 8.24 12.50 8.54
N GLY A 108 8.14 11.38 7.82
CA GLY A 108 7.01 10.47 7.95
C GLY A 108 6.83 9.92 9.35
N SER A 109 5.67 9.31 9.58
CA SER A 109 5.26 8.79 10.87
C SER A 109 4.43 7.53 10.72
N VAL A 110 4.38 6.75 11.80
CA VAL A 110 3.46 5.62 11.94
C VAL A 110 2.46 5.97 13.03
N MET A 111 1.19 5.80 12.71
CA MET A 111 0.06 6.15 13.55
C MET A 111 -0.71 4.89 13.93
N ALA A 112 -1.22 4.86 15.17
CA ALA A 112 -2.11 3.82 15.64
C ALA A 112 -3.43 4.47 16.07
N PHE A 113 -4.53 3.95 15.54
CA PHE A 113 -5.88 4.36 15.89
C PHE A 113 -6.60 3.16 16.48
N ALA A 114 -7.13 3.30 17.69
CA ALA A 114 -8.03 2.27 18.20
C ALA A 114 -9.27 2.21 17.30
N VAL A 115 -9.60 1.00 16.87
CA VAL A 115 -10.82 0.66 16.13
C VAL A 115 -11.67 -0.17 17.09
N PRO A 116 -12.34 0.45 18.08
CA PRO A 116 -13.18 -0.27 19.03
C PRO A 116 -14.09 -1.29 18.35
N ASP A 117 -14.25 -2.44 18.97
CA ASP A 117 -15.22 -3.46 18.59
C ASP A 117 -16.58 -2.82 18.22
N GLY A 118 -17.04 -3.12 17.00
CA GLY A 118 -18.31 -2.60 16.51
C GLY A 118 -18.29 -1.15 16.00
N ILE A 119 -17.13 -0.56 15.65
CA ILE A 119 -17.11 0.73 14.93
C ILE A 119 -18.06 0.67 13.77
N LYS A 120 -19.10 1.48 13.88
CA LYS A 120 -20.04 1.58 12.80
C LYS A 120 -19.44 2.47 11.72
N PHE A 121 -19.04 1.94 10.56
CA PHE A 121 -18.60 2.76 9.43
C PHE A 121 -19.81 3.55 8.92
N GLY A 122 -20.03 4.71 9.50
CA GLY A 122 -20.80 5.81 8.93
C GLY A 122 -19.86 7.00 8.75
N LYS A 123 -20.38 8.23 8.72
CA LYS A 123 -19.55 9.43 8.90
C LYS A 123 -18.97 9.41 10.32
N VAL A 124 -17.91 8.65 10.55
CA VAL A 124 -17.18 8.64 11.81
C VAL A 124 -16.43 9.97 11.84
N GLU A 125 -16.90 10.89 12.68
CA GLU A 125 -16.14 12.10 12.95
C GLU A 125 -14.83 11.66 13.62
N ALA A 126 -13.71 11.83 12.91
CA ALA A 126 -12.37 11.42 13.31
C ALA A 126 -11.98 11.80 14.76
N SER A 127 -12.61 12.84 15.31
CA SER A 127 -12.49 13.26 16.71
C SER A 127 -12.93 12.20 17.74
N GLN A 128 -13.59 11.12 17.33
CA GLN A 128 -14.08 10.07 18.23
C GLN A 128 -13.16 8.85 18.35
N LEU A 129 -12.12 8.73 17.51
CA LEU A 129 -11.17 7.63 17.62
C LEU A 129 -10.08 7.96 18.64
N PRO A 130 -9.82 7.09 19.64
CA PRO A 130 -8.62 7.21 20.46
C PRO A 130 -7.39 7.10 19.55
N PHE A 131 -6.62 8.19 19.48
CA PHE A 131 -5.44 8.28 18.64
C PHE A 131 -4.17 8.23 19.49
N GLN A 132 -3.21 7.42 19.06
CA GLN A 132 -1.85 7.44 19.61
C GLN A 132 -0.84 7.48 18.46
N ARG A 133 -0.02 8.54 18.45
CA ARG A 133 1.14 8.62 17.55
C ARG A 133 2.22 7.69 18.07
N LEU A 134 2.75 6.79 17.23
CA LEU A 134 3.79 5.84 17.65
C LEU A 134 5.16 6.50 17.77
N PHE A 135 5.39 7.57 17.02
CA PHE A 135 6.61 8.37 17.08
C PHE A 135 6.28 9.85 17.28
N PRO A 136 6.74 10.49 18.37
CA PRO A 136 6.67 11.94 18.50
C PRO A 136 7.71 12.63 17.60
N ASP A 137 7.41 13.87 17.24
CA ASP A 137 8.30 14.86 16.64
C ASP A 137 9.65 15.00 17.39
N PRO A 138 10.67 15.65 16.80
CA PRO A 138 12.07 15.40 17.10
C PRO A 138 12.49 16.06 18.43
N ILE A 139 12.37 15.32 19.52
CA ILE A 139 13.20 15.50 20.71
C ILE A 139 14.18 14.33 20.73
N ASP A 140 15.43 14.66 20.37
CA ASP A 140 16.74 13.95 20.27
C ASP A 140 16.85 12.42 20.26
N VAL A 141 15.97 11.66 20.91
CA VAL A 141 16.06 10.18 20.97
C VAL A 141 15.15 9.51 19.94
N PHE A 142 13.96 10.06 19.66
CA PHE A 142 13.02 9.50 18.66
C PHE A 142 13.12 10.17 17.29
N ALA A 143 13.66 11.39 17.22
CA ALA A 143 14.07 12.03 15.95
C ALA A 143 14.97 11.12 15.10
N LYS A 144 15.84 10.35 15.79
CA LYS A 144 16.79 9.41 15.17
C LYS A 144 16.11 8.23 14.45
N TYR A 145 14.91 7.84 14.87
CA TYR A 145 14.23 6.64 14.38
C TYR A 145 12.89 6.93 13.68
N SER A 146 12.51 8.21 13.55
CA SER A 146 11.34 8.58 12.77
C SER A 146 11.59 8.20 11.31
N PRO A 147 10.69 7.43 10.67
CA PRO A 147 10.87 7.08 9.27
C PRO A 147 10.84 8.33 8.41
N TYR A 148 11.66 8.41 7.37
CA TYR A 148 11.67 9.56 6.48
C TYR A 148 10.51 9.53 5.49
N ALA A 149 10.44 8.47 4.68
CA ALA A 149 9.43 8.25 3.66
C ALA A 149 8.85 6.83 3.81
N PRO A 150 8.12 6.57 4.90
CA PRO A 150 7.52 5.27 5.12
C PRO A 150 6.50 4.94 4.02
N ARG A 151 6.46 3.67 3.62
CA ARG A 151 5.64 3.10 2.54
C ARG A 151 4.74 1.99 3.09
N GLY A 152 5.05 0.73 2.81
CA GLY A 152 4.34 -0.44 3.30
C GLY A 152 4.64 -0.73 4.78
N LEU A 153 3.70 -1.43 5.42
CA LEU A 153 3.85 -1.95 6.78
C LEU A 153 3.15 -3.31 6.90
N VAL A 154 3.67 -4.18 7.76
CA VAL A 154 3.06 -5.46 8.15
C VAL A 154 3.31 -5.78 9.61
N ILE A 155 2.46 -6.60 10.22
CA ILE A 155 2.62 -7.07 11.59
C ILE A 155 2.62 -8.59 11.61
N GLY A 156 3.65 -9.20 12.20
CA GLY A 156 3.70 -10.65 12.41
C GLY A 156 5.06 -11.12 12.91
N GLY A 157 5.38 -12.40 12.67
CA GLY A 157 6.58 -13.07 13.19
C GLY A 157 6.31 -13.90 14.44
N THR A 158 7.36 -14.55 14.97
CA THR A 158 7.28 -15.45 16.15
C THR A 158 7.02 -14.69 17.45
N GLY A 159 7.45 -13.43 17.53
CA GLY A 159 6.89 -12.42 18.43
C GLY A 159 6.32 -11.31 17.54
N PRO A 160 5.06 -10.88 17.71
CA PRO A 160 4.45 -9.92 16.81
C PRO A 160 5.29 -8.64 16.82
N ALA A 161 5.80 -8.28 15.65
CA ALA A 161 6.55 -7.06 15.41
C ALA A 161 5.92 -6.30 14.25
N LEU A 162 5.89 -4.97 14.36
CA LEU A 162 5.49 -4.08 13.29
C LEU A 162 6.72 -3.72 12.45
N PHE A 163 6.72 -4.17 11.20
CA PHE A 163 7.75 -3.88 10.21
C PHE A 163 7.27 -2.74 9.31
N VAL A 164 8.13 -1.75 9.07
CA VAL A 164 7.79 -0.57 8.27
C VAL A 164 8.89 -0.33 7.25
N ALA A 165 8.54 -0.34 5.97
CA ALA A 165 9.45 -0.01 4.89
C ALA A 165 9.60 1.50 4.82
N ASP A 166 10.78 2.00 5.16
CA ASP A 166 11.15 3.39 4.99
C ASP A 166 12.01 3.51 3.74
N ALA A 167 11.41 4.05 2.69
CA ALA A 167 12.05 4.23 1.39
C ALA A 167 13.28 5.14 1.45
N GLY A 168 13.36 5.98 2.49
CA GLY A 168 14.27 7.10 2.52
C GLY A 168 13.87 8.21 1.53
N PRO A 169 14.52 9.38 1.61
CA PRO A 169 14.37 10.47 0.66
C PRO A 169 14.80 10.10 -0.75
N ALA A 170 14.08 10.65 -1.72
CA ALA A 170 14.63 10.90 -3.05
C ALA A 170 15.75 11.95 -2.93
N GLY A 171 16.99 11.51 -2.80
CA GLY A 171 18.14 12.43 -2.68
C GLY A 171 19.39 11.87 -1.99
N GLY A 172 19.47 10.57 -1.72
CA GLY A 172 20.70 9.95 -1.22
C GLY A 172 20.76 9.80 0.30
N PHE A 173 19.67 9.34 0.92
CA PHE A 173 19.80 8.69 2.21
C PHE A 173 19.40 7.22 2.09
N ALA A 174 19.96 6.44 3.00
CA ALA A 174 19.69 5.02 3.17
C ALA A 174 18.20 4.76 3.37
N GLY A 175 17.63 3.84 2.61
CA GLY A 175 16.39 3.19 2.99
C GLY A 175 16.62 2.25 4.18
N GLN A 176 15.54 1.87 4.85
CA GLN A 176 15.59 0.95 5.99
C GLN A 176 14.26 0.23 6.19
N VAL A 177 14.29 -0.91 6.88
CA VAL A 177 13.08 -1.54 7.42
C VAL A 177 13.12 -1.42 8.93
N ILE A 178 12.22 -0.59 9.47
CA ILE A 178 12.11 -0.30 10.90
C ILE A 178 11.26 -1.37 11.57
N VAL A 179 11.66 -1.77 12.78
CA VAL A 179 10.98 -2.79 13.59
C VAL A 179 10.54 -2.17 14.91
N ILE A 180 9.25 -2.34 15.25
CA ILE A 180 8.59 -1.71 16.40
C ILE A 180 7.76 -2.75 17.13
N SER A 181 7.67 -2.66 18.46
CA SER A 181 6.63 -3.38 19.21
C SER A 181 5.25 -2.93 18.73
N PRO A 182 4.33 -3.83 18.33
CA PRO A 182 2.98 -3.48 17.90
C PRO A 182 2.02 -3.32 19.08
N THR A 183 2.51 -3.34 20.32
CA THR A 183 1.66 -3.12 21.51
C THR A 183 2.24 -2.02 22.40
N PRO A 184 1.38 -1.24 23.08
CA PRO A 184 1.84 -0.29 24.09
C PRO A 184 2.62 -0.96 25.23
N PRO A 185 3.67 -0.33 25.78
CA PRO A 185 4.30 0.88 25.25
C PRO A 185 5.01 0.56 23.92
N TYR A 186 4.69 1.33 22.88
CA TYR A 186 5.31 1.15 21.56
C TYR A 186 6.79 1.50 21.66
N THR A 187 7.66 0.58 21.25
CA THR A 187 9.11 0.72 21.38
C THR A 187 9.80 0.37 20.08
N PHE A 188 10.81 1.15 19.72
CA PHE A 188 11.72 0.81 18.63
C PHE A 188 12.56 -0.41 19.03
N ILE A 189 12.47 -1.48 18.24
CA ILE A 189 13.21 -2.72 18.44
C ILE A 189 14.55 -2.66 17.71
N GLY A 190 14.54 -2.14 16.49
CA GLY A 190 15.74 -2.04 15.65
C GLY A 190 15.40 -1.80 14.19
N THR A 191 16.42 -1.96 13.33
CA THR A 191 16.26 -2.03 11.88
C THR A 191 16.71 -3.41 11.41
N VAL A 192 16.03 -3.95 10.41
CA VAL A 192 16.47 -5.19 9.75
C VAL A 192 17.93 -5.03 9.28
N SER A 193 18.76 -6.04 9.52
CA SER A 193 20.18 -5.97 9.17
C SER A 193 20.40 -6.07 7.66
N THR A 194 21.15 -5.13 7.10
CA THR A 194 21.63 -5.18 5.70
C THR A 194 22.96 -5.92 5.53
N ALA A 195 23.53 -6.45 6.63
CA ALA A 195 24.77 -7.21 6.57
C ALA A 195 24.61 -8.45 5.68
N GLY A 196 25.50 -8.60 4.70
CA GLY A 196 25.48 -9.72 3.75
C GLY A 196 24.65 -9.48 2.50
N ILE A 197 23.90 -8.36 2.42
CA ILE A 197 23.26 -7.96 1.16
C ILE A 197 24.37 -7.61 0.15
N PRO A 198 24.37 -8.17 -1.07
CA PRO A 198 25.33 -7.77 -2.09
C PRO A 198 25.18 -6.28 -2.42
N ALA A 199 26.30 -5.59 -2.67
CA ALA A 199 26.35 -4.14 -2.80
C ALA A 199 25.36 -3.53 -3.81
N ALA A 200 24.94 -4.27 -4.84
CA ALA A 200 23.98 -3.79 -5.83
C ALA A 200 22.50 -3.77 -5.34
N TYR A 201 22.22 -4.38 -4.18
CA TYR A 201 20.89 -4.52 -3.59
C TYR A 201 20.80 -3.88 -2.20
N ASP A 202 21.91 -3.34 -1.70
CA ASP A 202 22.00 -2.78 -0.36
C ASP A 202 21.30 -1.43 -0.30
N PHE A 203 20.01 -1.44 0.05
CA PHE A 203 19.21 -0.24 0.21
C PHE A 203 19.67 0.67 1.36
N SER A 204 20.62 0.24 2.19
CA SER A 204 21.28 1.13 3.15
C SER A 204 22.38 1.99 2.50
N ASN A 205 22.79 1.66 1.28
CA ASN A 205 23.69 2.48 0.49
C ASN A 205 22.91 3.56 -0.27
N ALA A 206 22.87 4.75 0.35
CA ALA A 206 22.33 5.98 -0.21
C ALA A 206 22.71 6.27 -1.67
N LEU A 207 23.91 5.87 -2.10
CA LEU A 207 24.41 6.17 -3.45
C LEU A 207 23.68 5.37 -4.54
N LEU A 208 23.09 4.22 -4.20
CA LEU A 208 22.37 3.41 -5.18
C LEU A 208 21.01 4.02 -5.55
N GLY A 209 20.46 4.88 -4.70
CA GLY A 209 19.12 5.42 -4.89
C GLY A 209 18.05 4.34 -4.96
N ILE A 210 18.18 3.28 -4.17
CA ILE A 210 17.18 2.22 -4.05
C ILE A 210 16.59 2.21 -2.63
N GLY A 211 15.34 1.79 -2.48
CA GLY A 211 14.69 1.77 -1.17
C GLY A 211 13.55 0.77 -1.06
N PRO A 212 13.27 0.26 0.16
CA PRO A 212 12.19 -0.67 0.40
C PRO A 212 10.82 -0.02 0.21
N GLN A 213 9.84 -0.77 -0.33
CA GLN A 213 8.49 -0.28 -0.59
C GLN A 213 7.43 -1.14 0.12
N GLY A 214 7.24 -2.36 -0.36
CA GLY A 214 6.21 -3.30 0.09
C GLY A 214 6.82 -4.38 0.99
N LEU A 215 6.02 -4.82 1.94
CA LEU A 215 6.39 -5.85 2.91
C LEU A 215 5.31 -6.92 2.95
N VAL A 216 5.71 -8.17 3.10
CA VAL A 216 4.81 -9.27 3.47
C VAL A 216 5.58 -10.35 4.23
N ILE A 217 4.92 -11.07 5.13
CA ILE A 217 5.48 -12.24 5.80
C ILE A 217 5.05 -13.50 5.04
N GLY A 218 6.00 -14.37 4.76
CA GLY A 218 5.75 -15.67 4.14
C GLY A 218 4.90 -16.56 5.04
N PRO A 219 3.74 -17.06 4.57
CA PRO A 219 2.81 -17.82 5.40
C PRO A 219 3.38 -19.17 5.86
N GLU A 220 4.35 -19.73 5.12
CA GLU A 220 4.90 -21.06 5.36
C GLU A 220 6.32 -21.03 5.94
N ASP A 221 7.16 -20.10 5.47
CA ASP A 221 8.56 -19.98 5.91
C ASP A 221 8.75 -18.95 7.03
N GLY A 222 7.75 -18.10 7.29
CA GLY A 222 7.82 -17.03 8.29
C GLY A 222 8.85 -15.94 7.98
N LEU A 223 9.40 -15.90 6.76
CA LEU A 223 10.39 -14.90 6.36
C LEU A 223 9.70 -13.57 6.03
N LEU A 224 10.40 -12.46 6.24
CA LEU A 224 9.96 -11.15 5.77
C LEU A 224 10.42 -10.94 4.33
N TYR A 225 9.49 -10.68 3.42
CA TYR A 225 9.73 -10.37 2.02
C TYR A 225 9.62 -8.85 1.83
N VAL A 226 10.61 -8.27 1.17
CA VAL A 226 10.73 -6.82 1.00
C VAL A 226 10.95 -6.50 -0.46
N THR A 227 10.05 -5.73 -1.08
CA THR A 227 10.29 -5.20 -2.43
C THR A 227 11.20 -3.99 -2.36
N ILE A 228 12.20 -3.95 -3.24
CA ILE A 228 13.13 -2.83 -3.40
C ILE A 228 12.98 -2.28 -4.80
N LYS A 229 12.87 -0.95 -4.95
CA LYS A 229 12.88 -0.25 -6.24
C LYS A 229 14.01 0.77 -6.32
N SER A 230 14.43 1.13 -7.53
CA SER A 230 15.19 2.36 -7.76
C SER A 230 14.28 3.60 -7.76
N PHE A 231 14.83 4.71 -7.29
CA PHE A 231 14.24 6.04 -7.44
C PHE A 231 14.78 6.71 -8.71
N ARG A 232 13.92 7.49 -9.36
CA ARG A 232 14.29 8.21 -10.57
C ARG A 232 15.40 9.22 -10.27
N GLY A 233 16.40 9.28 -11.16
CA GLY A 233 17.42 10.33 -11.15
C GLY A 233 18.77 9.93 -10.53
N PHE A 234 18.95 8.65 -10.20
CA PHE A 234 20.25 8.11 -9.77
C PHE A 234 20.91 7.40 -10.97
N SER A 235 22.14 7.81 -11.30
CA SER A 235 22.82 7.52 -12.58
C SER A 235 23.26 6.07 -12.78
N ASP A 236 23.30 5.29 -11.71
CA ASP A 236 24.01 4.01 -11.72
C ASP A 236 23.05 2.80 -11.83
N PHE A 237 21.73 3.02 -11.71
CA PHE A 237 20.72 1.99 -11.90
C PHE A 237 19.73 2.37 -13.00
N ASP A 238 19.33 1.34 -13.76
CA ASP A 238 18.14 1.43 -14.60
C ASP A 238 16.96 1.88 -13.73
N ASN A 239 16.21 2.88 -14.18
CA ASN A 239 14.96 3.31 -13.54
C ASN A 239 13.95 2.16 -13.48
N ASN A 240 14.21 1.04 -14.17
CA ASN A 240 13.44 -0.19 -14.13
C ASN A 240 14.00 -1.26 -13.18
N PHE A 241 14.97 -0.94 -12.31
CA PHE A 241 15.46 -1.89 -11.32
C PHE A 241 14.37 -2.31 -10.33
N GLY A 242 14.38 -3.59 -9.97
CA GLY A 242 13.58 -4.11 -8.88
C GLY A 242 14.07 -5.45 -8.36
N ALA A 243 13.87 -5.67 -7.06
CA ALA A 243 14.21 -6.91 -6.39
C ALA A 243 13.25 -7.22 -5.26
N ILE A 244 13.24 -8.49 -4.84
CA ILE A 244 12.57 -8.98 -3.64
C ILE A 244 13.64 -9.61 -2.77
N LEU A 245 13.84 -9.06 -1.57
CA LEU A 245 14.79 -9.56 -0.59
C LEU A 245 14.04 -10.29 0.51
N ARG A 246 14.65 -11.35 1.05
CA ARG A 246 14.11 -12.06 2.21
C ARG A 246 14.97 -11.86 3.44
N PHE A 247 14.30 -11.79 4.58
CA PHE A 247 14.93 -11.66 5.88
C PHE A 247 14.38 -12.71 6.84
N ASP A 248 15.29 -13.34 7.58
CA ASP A 248 14.93 -14.20 8.69
C ASP A 248 14.54 -13.32 9.88
N ILE A 249 13.28 -13.42 10.29
CA ILE A 249 12.71 -12.67 11.42
C ILE A 249 12.42 -13.58 12.63
N SER A 250 13.00 -14.79 12.67
CA SER A 250 12.95 -15.65 13.85
C SER A 250 13.63 -15.01 15.07
N ILE A 251 14.60 -14.12 14.80
CA ILE A 251 15.26 -13.26 15.77
C ILE A 251 15.16 -11.81 15.28
N LEU A 252 14.51 -10.96 16.07
CA LEU A 252 14.39 -9.54 15.77
C LEU A 252 15.73 -8.80 15.97
N PRO A 253 16.02 -7.75 15.19
CA PRO A 253 15.15 -7.11 14.19
C PRO A 253 15.11 -7.82 12.83
N GLY A 254 15.86 -8.91 12.66
CA GLY A 254 15.90 -9.72 11.44
C GLY A 254 17.23 -9.60 10.68
N THR A 255 17.60 -10.66 9.97
CA THR A 255 18.86 -10.77 9.24
C THR A 255 18.62 -11.11 7.77
N PHE A 256 19.46 -10.59 6.88
CA PHE A 256 19.36 -10.91 5.46
C PHE A 256 19.50 -12.41 5.23
N LYS A 257 18.55 -12.97 4.46
CA LYS A 257 18.51 -14.37 4.09
C LYS A 257 19.07 -14.59 2.70
N ASP A 258 18.40 -14.01 1.70
CA ASP A 258 18.78 -14.10 0.29
C ASP A 258 17.97 -13.12 -0.60
N ILE A 259 18.30 -13.13 -1.90
CA ILE A 259 17.55 -12.46 -2.95
C ILE A 259 16.55 -13.49 -3.50
N PHE A 260 15.26 -13.21 -3.34
CA PHE A 260 14.19 -14.10 -3.81
C PHE A 260 13.92 -13.94 -5.30
N ALA A 261 13.90 -12.70 -5.79
CA ALA A 261 13.72 -12.37 -7.20
C ALA A 261 14.41 -11.03 -7.53
N THR A 262 14.78 -10.83 -8.79
CA THR A 262 15.44 -9.62 -9.28
C THR A 262 15.23 -9.46 -10.77
N THR A 263 15.26 -8.23 -11.26
CA THR A 263 15.33 -7.94 -12.70
C THR A 263 16.71 -8.26 -13.27
N MET A 264 17.77 -8.20 -12.46
CA MET A 264 19.14 -8.34 -12.93
C MET A 264 19.48 -9.77 -13.32
N GLY A 265 19.79 -9.98 -14.60
CA GLY A 265 20.14 -11.30 -15.14
C GLY A 265 18.95 -12.26 -15.26
N ALA A 266 17.73 -11.78 -15.06
CA ALA A 266 16.53 -12.59 -15.21
C ALA A 266 16.31 -13.01 -16.67
N THR A 267 15.96 -14.29 -16.86
CA THR A 267 15.60 -14.85 -18.16
C THR A 267 14.13 -15.31 -18.21
N ASP A 268 13.45 -15.32 -17.06
CA ASP A 268 12.02 -15.58 -16.93
C ASP A 268 11.22 -14.26 -16.88
N CYS A 269 9.97 -14.30 -16.39
CA CYS A 269 9.18 -13.08 -16.27
C CYS A 269 9.69 -12.10 -15.21
N SER A 270 10.67 -12.44 -14.37
CA SER A 270 11.27 -11.50 -13.42
C SER A 270 11.98 -10.33 -14.10
N GLN A 271 12.30 -10.47 -15.40
CA GLN A 271 12.77 -9.34 -16.22
C GLN A 271 11.76 -8.18 -16.27
N PHE A 272 10.50 -8.39 -15.86
CA PHE A 272 9.47 -7.36 -15.78
C PHE A 272 9.22 -6.84 -14.36
N LEU A 273 10.02 -7.24 -13.36
CA LEU A 273 9.92 -6.79 -11.97
C LEU A 273 10.42 -5.34 -11.81
N HIS A 274 9.90 -4.44 -12.63
CA HIS A 274 10.35 -3.06 -12.65
C HIS A 274 9.68 -2.29 -11.51
N ARG A 275 10.50 -1.62 -10.68
CA ARG A 275 10.06 -0.74 -9.59
C ARG A 275 8.94 -1.33 -8.71
N PRO A 276 9.15 -2.51 -8.11
CA PRO A 276 8.09 -3.19 -7.39
C PRO A 276 7.61 -2.36 -6.19
N GLU A 277 6.30 -2.19 -6.06
CA GLU A 277 5.70 -1.36 -5.01
C GLU A 277 5.03 -2.22 -3.95
N GLY A 278 4.09 -3.06 -4.38
CA GLY A 278 3.24 -3.86 -3.53
C GLY A 278 3.47 -5.34 -3.71
N ILE A 279 3.22 -6.09 -2.65
CA ILE A 279 3.50 -7.51 -2.53
C ILE A 279 2.46 -8.15 -1.62
N THR A 280 1.89 -9.28 -2.03
CA THR A 280 0.91 -10.02 -1.23
C THR A 280 0.96 -11.51 -1.56
N TRP A 281 0.65 -12.36 -0.60
CA TRP A 281 0.41 -13.77 -0.89
C TRP A 281 -1.02 -13.98 -1.39
N GLY A 282 -1.15 -14.81 -2.42
CA GLY A 282 -2.44 -15.28 -2.90
C GLY A 282 -2.96 -16.49 -2.13
N PRO A 283 -4.26 -16.78 -2.26
CA PRO A 283 -4.86 -17.95 -1.63
C PRO A 283 -4.26 -19.23 -2.20
N ALA A 284 -4.22 -20.29 -1.38
CA ALA A 284 -3.85 -21.63 -1.82
C ALA A 284 -4.99 -22.26 -2.65
N LYS A 285 -5.21 -21.77 -3.87
CA LYS A 285 -6.23 -22.28 -4.80
C LYS A 285 -5.66 -22.29 -6.23
N GLY A 286 -5.95 -23.33 -7.01
CA GLY A 286 -5.58 -23.42 -8.42
C GLY A 286 -4.47 -24.43 -8.77
N LEU A 287 -3.74 -24.20 -9.88
CA LEU A 287 -2.87 -25.18 -10.53
C LEU A 287 -1.64 -25.52 -9.69
N TYR A 288 -1.11 -24.52 -8.99
CA TYR A 288 0.22 -24.58 -8.40
C TYR A 288 0.27 -25.38 -7.10
N LYS A 289 -0.89 -25.78 -6.53
CA LYS A 289 -1.03 -26.45 -5.21
C LYS A 289 -0.39 -25.72 -4.02
N GLU A 290 0.45 -24.72 -4.29
CA GLU A 290 1.18 -23.85 -3.40
C GLU A 290 0.61 -22.42 -3.52
N LYS A 291 0.83 -21.60 -2.50
CA LYS A 291 0.52 -20.17 -2.55
C LYS A 291 1.52 -19.48 -3.47
N LEU A 292 1.01 -18.59 -4.33
CA LEU A 292 1.85 -17.73 -5.14
C LEU A 292 2.01 -16.35 -4.49
N LEU A 293 3.18 -15.76 -4.67
CA LEU A 293 3.45 -14.37 -4.31
C LEU A 293 3.13 -13.48 -5.50
N TYR A 294 2.28 -12.48 -5.28
CA TYR A 294 1.85 -11.50 -6.28
C TYR A 294 2.56 -10.18 -6.02
N VAL A 295 3.18 -9.61 -7.07
CA VAL A 295 3.99 -8.41 -6.96
C VAL A 295 3.63 -7.46 -8.07
N THR A 296 3.27 -6.22 -7.74
CA THR A 296 3.08 -5.17 -8.74
C THR A 296 4.44 -4.66 -9.21
N GLY A 297 4.57 -4.48 -10.52
CA GLY A 297 5.71 -3.82 -11.15
C GLY A 297 5.22 -2.80 -12.16
N TYR A 298 5.87 -1.64 -12.22
CA TYR A 298 5.56 -0.59 -13.17
C TYR A 298 6.84 -0.06 -13.81
N THR A 299 6.80 0.15 -15.13
CA THR A 299 7.98 0.52 -15.92
C THR A 299 8.19 2.03 -15.96
N ASP A 300 9.42 2.54 -16.01
CA ASP A 300 9.65 3.97 -16.24
C ASP A 300 9.93 4.27 -17.72
N VAL A 301 9.10 3.75 -18.64
CA VAL A 301 9.20 4.18 -20.03
C VAL A 301 8.78 5.64 -20.08
N GLU A 302 9.75 6.51 -20.43
CA GLU A 302 9.65 7.96 -20.40
C GLU A 302 8.24 8.42 -20.79
N GLN A 303 7.65 9.26 -19.94
CA GLN A 303 6.34 9.89 -20.17
C GLN A 303 6.26 10.60 -21.55
N ASN A 304 7.40 10.94 -22.13
CA ASN A 304 7.54 11.59 -23.44
C ASN A 304 7.67 10.62 -24.63
N THR A 305 7.70 9.30 -24.40
CA THR A 305 7.71 8.32 -25.50
C THR A 305 6.28 8.20 -26.07
N PRO A 306 6.06 8.44 -27.38
CA PRO A 306 4.74 8.30 -27.99
C PRO A 306 4.12 6.92 -27.72
N SER A 307 2.80 6.89 -27.44
CA SER A 307 2.03 5.70 -27.03
C SER A 307 2.22 4.48 -27.94
N VAL A 308 2.47 4.72 -29.23
CA VAL A 308 2.61 3.70 -30.28
C VAL A 308 3.82 2.76 -30.14
N ASN A 309 4.79 3.07 -29.28
CA ASN A 309 5.96 2.20 -29.04
C ASN A 309 5.96 1.52 -27.65
N LYS A 310 4.97 1.77 -26.80
CA LYS A 310 4.98 1.33 -25.40
C LYS A 310 4.76 -0.18 -25.25
N GLU A 311 3.86 -0.77 -26.02
CA GLU A 311 3.64 -2.23 -26.02
C GLU A 311 4.89 -3.00 -26.50
N ALA A 312 5.58 -2.49 -27.52
CA ALA A 312 6.82 -3.09 -28.03
C ALA A 312 8.00 -3.00 -27.05
N LEU A 313 7.94 -2.09 -26.07
CA LEU A 313 8.95 -1.90 -25.03
C LEU A 313 8.59 -2.59 -23.71
N GLY A 314 7.48 -3.34 -23.65
CA GLY A 314 7.02 -3.96 -22.41
C GLY A 314 6.61 -2.93 -21.35
N ALA A 315 6.26 -1.70 -21.76
CA ALA A 315 6.05 -0.51 -20.91
C ALA A 315 4.74 -0.50 -20.10
N ASN A 316 4.11 -1.66 -19.95
CA ASN A 316 2.82 -1.81 -19.28
C ASN A 316 3.02 -2.23 -17.82
N ASP A 317 2.13 -1.80 -16.95
CA ASP A 317 2.10 -2.13 -15.53
C ASP A 317 1.57 -3.55 -15.35
N LYS A 318 2.31 -4.35 -14.58
CA LYS A 318 2.12 -5.79 -14.50
C LYS A 318 1.98 -6.23 -13.07
N ILE A 319 1.31 -7.37 -12.91
CA ILE A 319 1.37 -8.15 -11.69
C ILE A 319 2.07 -9.46 -12.00
N LEU A 320 3.22 -9.65 -11.38
CA LEU A 320 4.05 -10.83 -11.51
C LEU A 320 3.68 -11.85 -10.43
N MET A 321 3.77 -13.12 -10.78
CA MET A 321 3.44 -14.25 -9.93
C MET A 321 4.66 -15.14 -9.72
N TYR A 322 5.00 -15.39 -8.46
CA TYR A 322 6.16 -16.21 -8.08
C TYR A 322 5.74 -17.42 -7.27
N THR A 323 6.42 -18.56 -7.49
CA THR A 323 6.34 -19.68 -6.55
C THR A 323 7.08 -19.36 -5.27
N PRO A 324 6.83 -20.10 -4.16
CA PRO A 324 7.62 -19.97 -2.92
C PRO A 324 9.13 -20.21 -3.09
N ALA A 325 9.54 -20.82 -4.21
CA ALA A 325 10.95 -21.03 -4.55
C ALA A 325 11.60 -19.83 -5.28
N GLY A 326 10.89 -18.73 -5.52
CA GLY A 326 11.42 -17.54 -6.21
C GLY A 326 11.36 -17.59 -7.73
N LYS A 327 10.74 -18.61 -8.32
CA LYS A 327 10.58 -18.70 -9.77
C LYS A 327 9.39 -17.85 -10.21
N CYS A 328 9.61 -16.91 -11.12
CA CYS A 328 8.50 -16.21 -11.78
C CYS A 328 7.81 -17.18 -12.72
N VAL A 329 6.56 -17.50 -12.43
CA VAL A 329 5.77 -18.47 -13.21
C VAL A 329 4.89 -17.81 -14.23
N ASP A 330 4.47 -16.56 -14.00
CA ASP A 330 3.56 -15.85 -14.88
C ASP A 330 3.47 -14.35 -14.54
N TYR A 331 2.80 -13.58 -15.39
CA TYR A 331 2.34 -12.22 -15.12
C TYR A 331 1.07 -11.89 -15.92
N PHE A 332 0.35 -10.87 -15.50
CA PHE A 332 -0.68 -10.25 -16.33
C PHE A 332 -0.52 -8.73 -16.40
N ILE A 333 -0.96 -8.16 -17.52
CA ILE A 333 -1.00 -6.73 -17.77
C ILE A 333 -2.26 -6.16 -17.10
N THR A 334 -2.09 -5.03 -16.43
CA THR A 334 -3.13 -4.42 -15.61
C THR A 334 -3.92 -3.34 -16.36
N GLU A 335 -3.39 -2.84 -17.48
CA GLU A 335 -4.08 -1.93 -18.37
C GLU A 335 -4.98 -2.67 -19.38
N GLN A 336 -6.10 -2.05 -19.74
CA GLN A 336 -6.88 -2.46 -20.92
C GLN A 336 -6.34 -1.80 -22.18
N ALA A 337 -6.52 -2.48 -23.32
CA ALA A 337 -6.03 -2.01 -24.62
C ALA A 337 -6.66 -0.65 -25.03
N ASP A 338 -7.90 -0.38 -24.64
CA ASP A 338 -8.59 0.88 -24.93
C ASP A 338 -8.09 2.07 -24.07
N VAL A 339 -7.66 1.80 -22.83
CA VAL A 339 -6.99 2.76 -21.94
C VAL A 339 -5.60 3.10 -22.50
N LEU A 340 -4.85 2.08 -22.93
CA LEU A 340 -3.56 2.26 -23.59
C LEU A 340 -3.68 3.04 -24.90
N ALA A 341 -4.73 2.77 -25.71
CA ALA A 341 -5.00 3.49 -26.95
C ALA A 341 -5.28 5.00 -26.73
N GLN A 342 -5.78 5.37 -25.55
CA GLN A 342 -5.98 6.78 -25.16
C GLN A 342 -4.72 7.44 -24.57
N GLY A 343 -3.60 6.70 -24.49
CA GLY A 343 -2.36 7.20 -23.89
C GLY A 343 -2.44 7.40 -22.37
N LEU A 344 -3.50 6.89 -21.74
CA LEU A 344 -3.66 6.86 -20.29
C LEU A 344 -2.91 5.66 -19.74
N ARG A 345 -2.28 5.85 -18.57
CA ARG A 345 -1.58 4.78 -17.87
C ARG A 345 -2.11 4.67 -16.45
N THR A 346 -2.25 3.44 -15.97
CA THR A 346 -2.68 3.17 -14.59
C THR A 346 -1.57 2.46 -13.83
N GLN A 347 -0.98 3.16 -12.87
CA GLN A 347 -0.05 2.61 -11.90
C GLN A 347 -0.82 1.75 -10.91
N THR A 348 -0.57 0.45 -10.95
CA THR A 348 -1.02 -0.48 -9.93
C THR A 348 -0.07 -0.46 -8.74
N VAL A 349 -0.60 -0.16 -7.56
CA VAL A 349 0.24 0.10 -6.37
C VAL A 349 0.33 -1.14 -5.49
N ALA A 350 -0.55 -1.32 -4.50
CA ALA A 350 -0.48 -2.45 -3.58
C ALA A 350 -1.62 -3.47 -3.79
N PRO A 351 -1.34 -4.65 -4.36
CA PRO A 351 -2.35 -5.68 -4.51
C PRO A 351 -2.70 -6.28 -3.14
N ILE A 352 -3.97 -6.61 -2.93
CA ILE A 352 -4.41 -7.39 -1.76
C ILE A 352 -5.50 -8.38 -2.16
N PHE A 353 -5.45 -9.59 -1.59
CA PHE A 353 -6.54 -10.55 -1.76
C PHE A 353 -7.66 -10.27 -0.79
N GLY A 354 -8.90 -10.37 -1.28
CA GLY A 354 -10.11 -10.11 -0.53
C GLY A 354 -11.07 -11.30 -0.50
N PRO A 355 -12.36 -11.05 -0.23
CA PRO A 355 -13.41 -12.06 -0.26
C PRO A 355 -13.38 -12.91 -1.54
N LYS A 356 -13.66 -14.21 -1.38
CA LYS A 356 -13.65 -15.22 -2.47
C LYS A 356 -12.29 -15.47 -3.13
N GLY A 357 -11.21 -14.84 -2.64
CA GLY A 357 -9.90 -14.91 -3.26
C GLY A 357 -9.78 -14.02 -4.51
N ASP A 358 -10.67 -13.04 -4.67
CA ASP A 358 -10.52 -12.01 -5.69
C ASP A 358 -9.35 -11.08 -5.31
N LEU A 359 -8.67 -10.57 -6.33
CA LEU A 359 -7.54 -9.65 -6.18
C LEU A 359 -8.02 -8.22 -6.36
N TYR A 360 -7.76 -7.39 -5.35
CA TYR A 360 -8.15 -5.99 -5.31
C TYR A 360 -6.90 -5.13 -5.46
N ILE A 361 -6.94 -4.18 -6.40
CA ILE A 361 -5.79 -3.36 -6.75
C ILE A 361 -6.20 -1.88 -6.82
N PRO A 362 -5.57 -1.02 -6.00
CA PRO A 362 -5.63 0.41 -6.19
C PRO A 362 -4.89 0.80 -7.46
N VAL A 363 -5.56 1.62 -8.27
CA VAL A 363 -4.99 2.21 -9.47
C VAL A 363 -4.90 3.71 -9.29
N SER A 364 -3.70 4.26 -9.42
CA SER A 364 -3.49 5.68 -9.60
C SER A 364 -3.09 5.90 -11.06
N SER A 365 -3.77 6.81 -11.77
CA SER A 365 -3.35 7.12 -13.14
C SER A 365 -2.51 8.38 -13.15
N ILE A 366 -1.49 8.43 -14.01
CA ILE A 366 -0.86 9.68 -14.41
C ILE A 366 -1.39 10.00 -15.81
N VAL A 367 -2.19 11.07 -15.92
CA VAL A 367 -2.60 11.58 -17.24
C VAL A 367 -1.41 12.31 -17.86
N ASN A 368 -0.96 11.88 -19.05
CA ASN A 368 0.07 12.59 -19.81
C ASN A 368 -0.50 13.93 -20.31
N GLY A 369 -0.02 15.05 -19.76
CA GLY A 369 -0.37 16.40 -20.19
C GLY A 369 0.39 17.46 -19.38
N PRO A 370 0.45 18.73 -19.86
CA PRO A 370 1.15 19.82 -19.16
C PRO A 370 0.58 20.16 -17.77
N ALA A 371 -0.54 19.56 -17.39
CA ALA A 371 -1.06 19.47 -16.03
C ALA A 371 -0.74 18.07 -15.45
N ALA A 372 0.52 17.83 -15.11
CA ALA A 372 1.08 16.54 -14.66
C ALA A 372 0.66 16.11 -13.23
N ASN A 373 -0.56 16.47 -12.80
CA ASN A 373 -1.03 16.37 -11.42
C ASN A 373 -2.52 15.97 -11.30
N ASN A 374 -3.13 15.51 -12.39
CA ASN A 374 -4.47 14.93 -12.34
C ASN A 374 -4.37 13.42 -12.11
N PHE A 375 -4.24 13.02 -10.84
CA PHE A 375 -4.41 11.63 -10.45
C PHE A 375 -5.88 11.24 -10.59
N THR A 376 -6.15 10.10 -11.24
CA THR A 376 -7.53 9.61 -11.47
C THR A 376 -7.73 8.31 -10.72
N GLY A 377 -7.47 8.38 -9.41
CA GLY A 377 -7.53 7.25 -8.51
C GLY A 377 -8.82 6.44 -8.62
N GLY A 378 -8.69 5.12 -8.64
CA GLY A 378 -9.80 4.19 -8.70
C GLY A 378 -9.40 2.84 -8.11
N TYR A 379 -10.31 1.87 -8.16
CA TYR A 379 -10.10 0.58 -7.55
C TYR A 379 -10.66 -0.53 -8.42
N ARG A 380 -9.83 -1.52 -8.73
CA ARG A 380 -10.15 -2.64 -9.63
C ARG A 380 -10.19 -3.95 -8.86
N LYS A 381 -11.12 -4.82 -9.25
CA LYS A 381 -11.25 -6.19 -8.75
C LYS A 381 -11.05 -7.15 -9.89
N TYR A 382 -10.14 -8.10 -9.71
CA TYR A 382 -9.84 -9.16 -10.65
C TYR A 382 -10.27 -10.48 -10.03
N THR A 383 -11.11 -11.22 -10.75
CA THR A 383 -11.31 -12.62 -10.43
C THR A 383 -10.12 -13.38 -11.00
N VAL A 384 -9.18 -13.71 -10.12
CA VAL A 384 -7.98 -14.47 -10.51
C VAL A 384 -8.44 -15.86 -10.95
N PRO A 385 -8.30 -16.23 -12.24
CA PRO A 385 -8.84 -17.48 -12.71
C PRO A 385 -8.18 -18.66 -12.00
N ASN A 386 -8.98 -19.65 -11.61
CA ASN A 386 -8.47 -20.95 -11.21
C ASN A 386 -7.69 -21.56 -12.39
N ALA A 387 -6.36 -21.61 -12.29
CA ALA A 387 -5.44 -22.62 -12.86
C ALA A 387 -5.36 -22.82 -14.39
N ASN A 388 -6.44 -22.58 -15.14
CA ASN A 388 -6.65 -23.15 -16.48
C ASN A 388 -6.34 -22.15 -17.60
N LEU A 389 -6.23 -20.86 -17.30
CA LEU A 389 -5.80 -19.84 -18.28
C LEU A 389 -4.28 -19.82 -18.48
N PHE A 390 -3.50 -20.29 -17.51
CA PHE A 390 -2.03 -20.23 -17.51
C PHE A 390 -1.34 -21.47 -18.12
N LYS A 391 -2.09 -22.34 -18.82
CA LYS A 391 -1.54 -23.53 -19.51
C LYS A 391 -1.00 -23.23 -20.91
N GLN A 392 -1.00 -21.98 -21.36
CA GLN A 392 -0.49 -21.65 -22.69
C GLN A 392 1.03 -21.49 -22.64
N THR A 393 1.71 -22.25 -23.50
CA THR A 393 3.17 -22.45 -23.56
C THR A 393 4.00 -21.24 -24.02
N ALA A 394 3.41 -20.05 -24.00
CA ALA A 394 4.09 -18.81 -24.34
C ALA A 394 3.64 -17.73 -23.35
N ILE A 395 4.62 -17.08 -22.71
CA ILE A 395 4.45 -15.92 -21.84
C ILE A 395 3.93 -14.76 -22.72
N ASN A 396 2.64 -14.76 -23.03
CA ASN A 396 2.04 -13.84 -23.99
C ASN A 396 1.06 -12.91 -23.28
N ASN A 397 1.39 -11.61 -23.16
CA ASN A 397 0.48 -10.47 -22.90
C ASN A 397 -0.96 -10.82 -22.45
N HIS A 398 -1.10 -11.44 -21.29
CA HIS A 398 -2.41 -11.78 -20.75
C HIS A 398 -2.98 -10.53 -20.10
N THR A 399 -4.03 -9.95 -20.68
CA THR A 399 -4.88 -9.00 -19.97
C THR A 399 -5.92 -9.82 -19.21
N LEU A 400 -6.04 -9.60 -17.90
CA LEU A 400 -7.15 -10.15 -17.12
C LEU A 400 -8.32 -9.17 -17.16
N ASP A 401 -9.53 -9.70 -17.36
CA ASP A 401 -10.74 -8.92 -17.17
C ASP A 401 -10.84 -8.47 -15.71
N PHE A 402 -11.29 -7.24 -15.51
CA PHE A 402 -11.53 -6.68 -14.19
C PHE A 402 -12.84 -5.93 -14.13
N GLU A 403 -13.38 -5.86 -12.92
CA GLU A 403 -14.46 -4.96 -12.56
C GLU A 403 -13.86 -3.69 -11.95
N THR A 404 -14.27 -2.53 -12.47
CA THR A 404 -14.00 -1.26 -11.80
C THR A 404 -15.03 -1.07 -10.70
N ILE A 405 -14.65 -1.35 -9.46
CA ILE A 405 -15.55 -1.27 -8.30
C ILE A 405 -15.57 0.13 -7.70
N VAL A 406 -14.46 0.87 -7.75
CA VAL A 406 -14.45 2.31 -7.46
C VAL A 406 -14.05 3.05 -8.72
N ARG A 407 -14.97 3.88 -9.22
CA ARG A 407 -14.76 4.67 -10.43
C ARG A 407 -13.54 5.60 -10.27
N PRO A 408 -12.80 5.88 -11.35
CA PRO A 408 -11.73 6.88 -11.35
C PRO A 408 -12.22 8.27 -10.94
N ASN A 409 -11.41 9.05 -10.20
CA ASN A 409 -11.76 10.42 -9.82
C ASN A 409 -12.07 11.34 -11.01
N LEU A 410 -11.41 11.15 -12.16
CA LEU A 410 -11.66 11.92 -13.39
C LEU A 410 -13.11 11.84 -13.88
N VAL A 411 -13.80 10.74 -13.58
CA VAL A 411 -15.21 10.53 -13.94
C VAL A 411 -16.14 10.59 -12.71
N GLY A 412 -15.69 11.27 -11.66
CA GLY A 412 -16.46 11.53 -10.43
C GLY A 412 -16.29 10.49 -9.33
N GLY A 413 -15.23 9.69 -9.36
CA GLY A 413 -14.84 8.79 -8.27
C GLY A 413 -14.32 9.49 -7.01
N PRO A 414 -14.38 8.85 -5.83
CA PRO A 414 -14.01 9.47 -4.56
C PRO A 414 -12.52 9.45 -4.21
N LEU A 415 -11.70 8.65 -4.90
CA LEU A 415 -10.28 8.41 -4.58
C LEU A 415 -9.35 9.27 -5.44
N ALA A 416 -8.51 10.12 -4.84
CA ALA A 416 -7.57 10.92 -5.61
C ALA A 416 -6.38 10.09 -6.14
N ALA A 417 -5.65 9.43 -5.24
CA ALA A 417 -4.51 8.56 -5.54
C ALA A 417 -4.43 7.42 -4.51
N PRO A 418 -5.22 6.35 -4.67
CA PRO A 418 -5.22 5.23 -3.74
C PRO A 418 -3.90 4.47 -3.83
N PHE A 419 -3.35 4.06 -2.68
CA PHE A 419 -2.02 3.45 -2.58
C PHE A 419 -2.05 2.05 -1.95
N TYR A 420 -2.40 1.95 -0.67
CA TYR A 420 -2.52 0.67 0.04
C TYR A 420 -3.94 0.48 0.54
N SER A 421 -4.28 -0.77 0.82
CA SER A 421 -5.59 -1.15 1.30
C SER A 421 -5.49 -2.34 2.23
N THR A 422 -6.47 -2.48 3.12
CA THR A 422 -6.60 -3.64 4.00
C THR A 422 -8.06 -4.01 4.17
N PHE A 423 -8.37 -5.29 4.24
CA PHE A 423 -9.68 -5.75 4.70
C PHE A 423 -9.62 -5.96 6.21
N GLY A 424 -10.75 -5.80 6.90
CA GLY A 424 -10.81 -6.05 8.35
C GLY A 424 -10.47 -7.50 8.76
N ARG A 425 -10.50 -8.44 7.81
CA ARG A 425 -10.10 -9.85 7.97
C ARG A 425 -8.83 -10.23 7.20
N SER A 426 -8.06 -9.25 6.72
CA SER A 426 -6.72 -9.53 6.19
C SER A 426 -5.81 -9.95 7.35
N ASP A 427 -5.04 -11.01 7.15
CA ASP A 427 -3.91 -11.32 8.02
C ASP A 427 -2.90 -10.15 7.93
N PRO A 428 -2.50 -9.53 9.05
CA PRO A 428 -1.66 -8.33 9.00
C PRO A 428 -0.20 -8.60 8.61
N GLY A 429 0.21 -9.88 8.58
CA GLY A 429 1.54 -10.30 8.16
C GLY A 429 1.56 -10.71 6.70
N THR A 430 0.66 -11.61 6.31
CA THR A 430 0.63 -12.21 4.96
C THR A 430 -0.22 -11.41 3.96
N LEU A 431 -1.08 -10.52 4.46
CA LEU A 431 -2.10 -9.75 3.74
C LEU A 431 -3.18 -10.62 3.07
N GLU A 432 -3.19 -11.92 3.35
CA GLU A 432 -4.21 -12.84 2.86
C GLU A 432 -5.56 -12.59 3.55
N TYR A 433 -6.65 -12.68 2.79
CA TYR A 433 -7.98 -12.64 3.37
C TYR A 433 -8.32 -13.96 4.08
N LEU A 434 -8.56 -13.91 5.39
CA LEU A 434 -8.74 -15.10 6.22
C LEU A 434 -10.11 -15.80 6.03
N CYS A 435 -11.09 -15.14 5.41
CA CYS A 435 -12.44 -15.69 5.19
C CYS A 435 -12.62 -16.16 3.74
N LEU A 436 -11.88 -17.20 3.34
CA LEU A 436 -12.02 -17.86 2.03
C LEU A 436 -13.21 -18.84 2.05
N VAL A 437 -14.45 -18.33 2.07
CA VAL A 437 -15.65 -19.17 1.94
C VAL A 437 -15.75 -19.76 0.52
#